data_AF-A0A4R9LNL7-F1
#
_entry.id   AF-A0A4R9LNL7-F1
#
_cell.length_a   1.000
_cell.length_b   1.000
_cell.length_c   1.000
_cell.angle_alpha   90.00
_cell.angle_beta   90.00
_cell.angle_gamma   90.00
#
_symmetry.space_group_name_H-M   'P 1'
#
loop_
_entity.id
_entity.type
_entity.pdbx_description
1 polymer ?
#
loop_
_entity_poly.entity_id
_entity_poly.type
_entity_poly.pdbx_seq_one_letter_code
_entity_poly.pdbx_strand_id
1 'polypeptide(L)'
;MRKTLFFIIFLFSIPASADKLILKTGEILLGKIWVSDESFLWVEGPNGIYRVARQTVAKVEPNELTGKKLRLALSDGSEVKGRFWAWNSEYLELGSETGKDLVRYPWNLVNRCEFFEDSE
;
A
#
# COMPACT_ATOMS: atom_id res chain seq x y z
N MET A 1 29.58 -19.18 7.69
CA MET A 1 28.88 -18.64 6.50
C MET A 1 27.39 -18.82 6.69
N ARG A 2 26.70 -17.79 7.19
CA ARG A 2 25.27 -17.83 7.52
C ARG A 2 24.49 -17.62 6.22
N LYS A 3 23.74 -18.63 5.77
CA LYS A 3 22.87 -18.52 4.58
C LYS A 3 21.60 -17.77 5.01
N THR A 4 21.46 -16.53 4.56
CA THR A 4 20.24 -15.75 4.74
C THR A 4 19.13 -16.37 3.88
N LEU A 5 18.05 -16.80 4.53
CA LEU A 5 16.86 -17.35 3.87
C LEU A 5 16.16 -16.23 3.06
N PHE A 6 16.02 -16.45 1.75
CA PHE A 6 15.17 -15.65 0.88
C PHE A 6 13.76 -16.24 0.88
N PHE A 7 12.76 -15.46 1.29
CA PHE A 7 11.36 -15.81 1.08
C PHE A 7 10.87 -15.17 -0.22
N ILE A 8 10.67 -15.97 -1.27
CA ILE A 8 9.91 -15.56 -2.46
C ILE A 8 8.46 -15.93 -2.17
N ILE A 9 7.64 -14.93 -1.84
CA ILE A 9 6.21 -15.17 -1.62
C ILE A 9 5.48 -14.91 -2.95
N PHE A 10 5.09 -15.99 -3.64
CA PHE A 10 4.04 -15.93 -4.65
C PHE A 10 2.69 -15.98 -3.93
N LEU A 11 1.88 -14.93 -4.03
CA LEU A 11 0.53 -14.86 -3.46
C LEU A 11 -0.49 -14.52 -4.55
N PHE A 12 -1.06 -15.55 -5.16
CA PHE A 12 -2.41 -15.41 -5.70
C PHE A 12 -3.37 -15.47 -4.50
N SER A 13 -4.23 -14.44 -4.35
CA SER A 13 -5.31 -14.27 -3.35
C SER A 13 -5.01 -13.42 -2.11
N ILE A 14 -4.55 -12.17 -2.27
CA ILE A 14 -4.70 -11.14 -1.24
C ILE A 14 -5.24 -9.89 -1.92
N PRO A 15 -6.36 -9.26 -1.48
CA PRO A 15 -6.53 -7.86 -1.81
C PRO A 15 -5.42 -7.15 -1.07
N ALA A 16 -4.44 -6.66 -1.85
CA ALA A 16 -3.95 -5.32 -1.69
C ALA A 16 -3.69 -4.91 -0.25
N SER A 17 -2.43 -4.87 0.18
CA SER A 17 -2.01 -4.19 1.42
C SER A 17 -2.88 -2.94 1.67
N ALA A 18 -3.87 -3.09 2.55
CA ALA A 18 -4.98 -2.17 2.73
C ALA A 18 -4.99 -1.69 4.17
N ASP A 19 -5.27 -0.41 4.36
CA ASP A 19 -5.55 0.12 5.68
C ASP A 19 -6.87 -0.47 6.17
N LYS A 20 -6.96 -0.73 7.47
CA LYS A 20 -8.21 -1.16 8.10
C LYS A 20 -8.89 0.06 8.69
N LEU A 21 -10.08 0.34 8.21
CA LEU A 21 -10.97 1.33 8.79
C LEU A 21 -12.01 0.60 9.65
N ILE A 22 -11.87 0.70 10.98
CA ILE A 22 -12.78 0.11 11.95
C ILE A 22 -13.87 1.13 12.26
N LEU A 23 -15.13 0.78 11.97
CA LEU A 23 -16.30 1.60 12.24
C LEU A 23 -16.78 1.41 13.68
N LYS A 24 -17.52 2.38 14.21
CA LYS A 24 -18.16 2.29 15.54
C LYS A 24 -19.20 1.16 15.64
N THR A 25 -19.70 0.69 14.50
CA THR A 25 -20.57 -0.49 14.40
C THR A 25 -19.81 -1.80 14.65
N GLY A 26 -18.47 -1.78 14.62
CA GLY A 26 -17.61 -2.96 14.65
C GLY A 26 -17.28 -3.52 13.26
N GLU A 27 -17.89 -2.98 12.20
CA GLU A 27 -17.57 -3.34 10.82
C GLU A 27 -16.16 -2.86 10.44
N ILE A 28 -15.48 -3.65 9.61
CA ILE A 28 -14.13 -3.36 9.15
C ILE A 28 -14.16 -3.17 7.64
N LEU A 29 -13.79 -1.98 7.18
CA LEU A 29 -13.56 -1.69 5.78
C LEU A 29 -12.07 -1.82 5.50
N LEU A 30 -11.74 -2.70 4.55
CA LEU A 30 -10.38 -2.85 4.03
C LEU A 30 -10.28 -2.02 2.75
N GLY A 31 -9.38 -1.07 2.74
CA GLY A 31 -9.11 -0.32 1.53
C GLY A 31 -8.01 0.70 1.71
N LYS A 32 -7.70 1.38 0.61
CA LYS A 32 -6.80 2.51 0.61
C LYS A 32 -7.56 3.75 1.11
N ILE A 33 -7.12 4.33 2.23
CA ILE A 33 -7.77 5.51 2.79
C ILE A 33 -7.16 6.76 2.16
N TRP A 34 -7.97 7.47 1.39
CA TRP A 34 -7.67 8.79 0.86
C TRP A 34 -8.12 9.85 1.86
N VAL A 35 -7.24 10.78 2.16
CA VAL A 35 -7.57 11.93 3.00
C VAL A 35 -8.47 12.88 2.19
N SER A 36 -9.69 13.14 2.65
CA SER A 36 -10.41 14.37 2.28
C SER A 36 -11.13 14.97 3.47
N ASP A 37 -11.05 16.29 3.58
CA ASP A 37 -11.83 17.19 4.43
C ASP A 37 -12.01 16.81 5.93
N GLU A 38 -12.57 17.74 6.70
CA GLU A 38 -12.73 17.55 8.15
C GLU A 38 -13.83 16.53 8.51
N SER A 39 -14.70 16.18 7.57
CA SER A 39 -15.96 15.48 7.83
C SER A 39 -15.99 14.05 7.28
N PHE A 40 -15.22 13.73 6.24
CA PHE A 40 -15.28 12.46 5.52
C PHE A 40 -13.91 11.78 5.41
N LEU A 41 -13.94 10.53 4.97
CA LEU A 41 -12.80 9.75 4.49
C LEU A 41 -13.27 9.07 3.20
N TRP A 42 -12.42 9.04 2.18
CA TRP A 42 -12.68 8.22 1.00
C TRP A 42 -11.87 6.94 1.11
N VAL A 43 -12.54 5.80 0.97
CA VAL A 43 -11.91 4.48 1.10
C VAL A 43 -12.07 3.79 -0.25
N GLU A 44 -10.97 3.52 -0.93
CA GLU A 44 -10.97 2.70 -2.13
C GLU A 44 -10.82 1.24 -1.71
N GLY A 45 -11.94 0.52 -1.72
CA GLY A 45 -11.99 -0.92 -1.45
C GLY A 45 -12.10 -1.74 -2.73
N PRO A 46 -12.20 -3.08 -2.62
CA PRO A 46 -12.16 -3.99 -3.77
C PRO A 46 -13.34 -3.80 -4.75
N ASN A 47 -14.48 -3.28 -4.29
CA ASN A 47 -15.68 -3.09 -5.12
C ASN A 47 -15.93 -1.61 -5.49
N GLY A 48 -14.95 -0.74 -5.28
CA GLY A 48 -15.04 0.68 -5.63
C GLY A 48 -14.71 1.62 -4.48
N ILE A 49 -15.05 2.89 -4.69
CA ILE A 49 -14.74 3.98 -3.76
C ILE A 49 -15.93 4.27 -2.87
N TYR A 50 -15.71 4.24 -1.56
CA TYR A 50 -16.68 4.52 -0.51
C TYR A 50 -16.41 5.87 0.13
N ARG A 51 -17.45 6.65 0.38
CA ARG A 51 -17.39 7.86 1.20
C ARG A 51 -17.87 7.53 2.61
N VAL A 52 -16.97 7.61 3.59
CA VAL A 52 -17.23 7.27 4.99
C VAL A 52 -17.23 8.53 5.84
N ALA A 53 -18.24 8.73 6.70
CA ALA A 53 -18.26 9.87 7.60
C ALA A 53 -17.28 9.65 8.76
N ARG A 54 -16.42 10.62 9.08
CA ARG A 54 -15.41 10.47 10.15
C ARG A 54 -16.01 10.15 11.50
N GLN A 55 -17.19 10.70 11.80
CA GLN A 55 -17.89 10.44 13.05
C GLN A 55 -18.30 8.97 13.25
N THR A 56 -18.39 8.17 12.17
CA THR A 56 -18.69 6.74 12.23
C THR A 56 -17.44 5.88 12.37
N VAL A 57 -16.25 6.47 12.27
CA VAL A 57 -14.97 5.78 12.41
C VAL A 57 -14.60 5.67 13.88
N ALA A 58 -14.25 4.46 14.31
CA ALA A 58 -13.71 4.19 15.64
C ALA A 58 -12.18 4.27 15.64
N LYS A 59 -11.54 3.64 14.65
CA LYS A 59 -10.08 3.56 14.55
C LYS A 59 -9.63 3.35 13.10
N VAL A 60 -8.48 3.92 12.76
CA VAL A 60 -7.75 3.62 11.51
C VAL A 60 -6.51 2.81 11.89
N GLU A 61 -6.33 1.64 11.31
CA GLU A 61 -5.12 0.84 11.42
C GLU A 61 -4.43 0.81 10.05
N PRO A 62 -3.41 1.65 9.83
CA PRO A 62 -2.69 1.63 8.56
C PRO A 62 -1.98 0.29 8.37
N ASN A 63 -1.81 -0.12 7.13
CA ASN A 63 -1.04 -1.33 6.85
C ASN A 63 0.40 -1.16 7.38
N GLU A 64 0.94 -2.19 8.03
CA GLU A 64 2.31 -2.18 8.57
C GLU A 64 3.40 -1.96 7.51
N LEU A 65 3.07 -2.14 6.23
CA LEU A 65 3.95 -1.87 5.11
C LEU A 65 3.82 -0.44 4.59
N THR A 66 2.68 0.24 4.79
CA THR A 66 2.45 1.61 4.32
C THR A 66 3.51 2.55 4.89
N GLY A 67 4.15 3.31 4.02
CA GLY A 67 5.23 4.23 4.35
C GLY A 67 6.62 3.61 4.45
N LYS A 68 6.77 2.27 4.44
CA LYS A 68 8.10 1.63 4.44
C LYS A 68 8.82 1.86 3.11
N LYS A 69 10.15 1.99 3.15
CA LYS A 69 10.96 2.16 1.94
C LYS A 69 10.92 0.90 1.09
N LEU A 70 10.72 1.10 -0.21
CA LEU A 70 10.56 0.04 -1.19
C LEU A 70 11.34 0.38 -2.46
N ARG A 71 12.05 -0.63 -2.96
CA ARG A 71 12.83 -0.61 -4.19
C ARG A 71 12.15 -1.51 -5.21
N LEU A 72 11.94 -0.98 -6.40
CA LEU A 72 11.44 -1.72 -7.56
C LEU A 72 12.55 -1.83 -8.60
N ALA A 73 12.81 -3.05 -9.06
CA ALA A 73 13.54 -3.27 -10.30
C ALA A 73 12.52 -3.43 -11.42
N LEU A 74 12.61 -2.59 -12.45
CA LEU A 74 11.66 -2.56 -13.57
C LEU A 74 12.12 -3.48 -14.72
N SER A 75 11.18 -3.77 -15.63
CA SER A 75 11.39 -4.63 -16.80
C SER A 75 12.41 -4.09 -17.79
N ASP A 76 12.60 -2.78 -17.82
CA ASP A 76 13.60 -2.09 -18.66
C ASP A 76 15.00 -2.07 -18.03
N GLY A 77 15.18 -2.68 -16.86
CA GLY A 77 16.44 -2.71 -16.13
C GLY A 77 16.68 -1.50 -15.23
N SER A 78 15.77 -0.52 -15.21
CA SER A 78 15.86 0.62 -14.29
C SER A 78 15.44 0.26 -12.86
N GLU A 79 15.85 1.09 -11.91
CA GLU A 79 15.48 0.95 -10.50
C GLU A 79 14.77 2.21 -10.00
N VAL A 80 13.70 2.01 -9.25
CA VAL A 80 12.95 3.08 -8.58
C VAL A 80 12.92 2.81 -7.08
N LYS A 81 13.14 3.87 -6.28
CA LYS A 81 12.98 3.83 -4.82
C LYS A 81 11.87 4.79 -4.41
N GLY A 82 11.09 4.41 -3.41
CA GLY A 82 10.07 5.26 -2.81
C GLY A 82 9.55 4.68 -1.51
N ARG A 83 8.43 5.21 -1.02
CA ARG A 83 7.68 4.63 0.09
C ARG A 83 6.53 3.81 -0.44
N PHE A 84 6.43 2.56 -0.01
CA PHE A 84 5.28 1.73 -0.34
C PHE A 84 4.00 2.43 0.14
N TRP A 85 3.02 2.56 -0.74
CA TRP A 85 1.74 3.18 -0.40
C TRP A 85 0.60 2.18 -0.44
N ALA A 86 0.44 1.49 -1.58
CA ALA A 86 -0.58 0.45 -1.77
C ALA A 86 -0.15 -0.48 -2.91
N TRP A 87 -0.80 -1.63 -3.05
CA TRP A 87 -0.80 -2.40 -4.29
C TRP A 87 -2.18 -2.99 -4.50
N ASN A 88 -2.54 -3.40 -5.72
CA ASN A 88 -3.72 -4.22 -5.99
C ASN A 88 -3.38 -5.32 -7.00
N SER A 89 -4.36 -5.91 -7.67
CA SER A 89 -4.10 -6.95 -8.69
C SER A 89 -3.48 -6.42 -9.98
N GLU A 90 -3.48 -5.11 -10.20
CA GLU A 90 -3.08 -4.47 -11.46
C GLU A 90 -1.75 -3.72 -11.32
N TYR A 91 -1.54 -3.02 -10.21
CA TYR A 91 -0.38 -2.18 -10.00
C TYR A 91 0.08 -2.13 -8.54
N LEU A 92 1.31 -1.69 -8.36
CA LEU A 92 1.88 -1.24 -7.10
C LEU A 92 2.04 0.29 -7.11
N GLU A 93 1.78 0.94 -5.99
CA GLU A 93 1.85 2.39 -5.83
C GLU A 93 2.98 2.79 -4.87
N LEU A 94 3.87 3.64 -5.35
CA LEU A 94 4.97 4.23 -4.60
C LEU A 94 4.69 5.71 -4.35
N GLY A 95 4.78 6.12 -3.10
CA GLY A 95 4.89 7.52 -2.70
C GLY A 95 6.33 8.04 -2.80
N SER A 96 6.48 9.33 -3.07
CA SER A 96 7.75 10.04 -2.85
C SER A 96 8.16 9.96 -1.38
N GLU A 97 9.40 10.32 -1.03
CA GLU A 97 9.84 10.26 0.37
C GLU A 97 8.99 11.11 1.33
N THR A 98 8.34 12.15 0.78
CA THR A 98 7.41 13.03 1.51
C THR A 98 5.95 12.57 1.46
N GLY A 99 5.64 11.51 0.70
CA GLY A 99 4.29 10.96 0.53
C GLY A 99 3.33 11.83 -0.28
N LYS A 100 3.82 12.91 -0.90
CA LYS A 100 2.98 13.88 -1.64
C LYS A 100 2.70 13.46 -3.09
N ASP A 101 3.65 12.78 -3.71
CA ASP A 101 3.54 12.33 -5.10
C ASP A 101 3.38 10.82 -5.12
N LEU A 102 2.31 10.33 -5.75
CA LEU A 102 2.01 8.91 -5.87
C LEU A 102 2.18 8.49 -7.32
N VAL A 103 3.00 7.47 -7.55
CA VAL A 103 3.26 6.90 -8.88
C VAL A 103 2.83 5.44 -8.89
N ARG A 104 2.06 5.06 -9.91
CA ARG A 104 1.59 3.69 -10.13
C ARG A 104 2.53 2.95 -11.07
N TYR A 105 2.94 1.76 -10.67
CA TYR A 105 3.77 0.82 -11.41
C TYR A 105 2.93 -0.43 -11.69
N PRO A 106 2.39 -0.57 -12.91
CA PRO A 106 1.74 -1.79 -13.36
C PRO A 106 2.64 -3.02 -13.13
N TRP A 107 2.06 -4.14 -12.67
CA TRP A 107 2.85 -5.33 -12.33
C TRP A 107 3.63 -5.92 -13.51
N ASN A 108 3.14 -5.74 -14.73
CA ASN A 108 3.85 -6.17 -15.95
C ASN A 108 5.15 -5.40 -16.20
N LEU A 109 5.38 -4.27 -15.52
CA LEU A 109 6.63 -3.51 -15.56
C LEU A 109 7.56 -3.81 -14.39
N VAL A 110 7.11 -4.55 -13.38
CA VAL A 110 7.87 -4.79 -12.14
C VAL A 110 8.46 -6.19 -12.15
N ASN A 111 9.79 -6.29 -12.24
CA ASN A 111 10.51 -7.57 -12.19
C ASN A 111 10.72 -8.03 -10.74
N ARG A 112 11.05 -7.11 -9.84
CA ARG A 112 11.34 -7.40 -8.43
C ARG A 112 10.95 -6.23 -7.55
N CYS A 113 10.52 -6.54 -6.33
CA CYS A 113 10.10 -5.60 -5.30
C CYS A 113 10.76 -5.98 -3.97
N GLU A 114 11.41 -5.03 -3.30
CA GLU A 114 12.16 -5.28 -2.06
C GLU A 114 12.03 -4.12 -1.06
N PHE A 115 11.67 -4.44 0.18
CA PHE A 115 11.68 -3.47 1.28
C PHE A 115 13.10 -3.35 1.86
N PHE A 116 13.53 -2.13 2.19
CA PHE A 116 14.88 -1.86 2.70
C PHE A 116 14.86 -0.79 3.82
N GLU A 117 15.94 -0.71 4.59
CA GLU A 117 16.13 0.30 5.66
C GLU A 117 17.11 1.40 5.24
N ASP A 118 17.11 2.53 5.95
CA ASP A 118 17.95 3.71 5.68
C ASP A 118 19.46 3.45 5.82
N SER A 119 19.85 2.30 6.34
CA SER A 119 21.24 1.89 6.51
C SER A 119 21.86 1.24 5.26
N GLU A 120 21.09 1.08 4.18
CA GLU A 120 21.57 0.68 2.84
C GLU A 120 22.00 1.86 1.96
#